data_AF-A0A2S0JQL0-F1
#
_entry.id   AF-A0A2S0JQL0-F1
#
_cell.length_a   1.000
_cell.length_b   1.000
_cell.length_c   1.000
_cell.angle_alpha   90.00
_cell.angle_beta   90.00
_cell.angle_gamma   90.00
#
_symmetry.space_group_name_H-M   'P 1'
#
loop_
_entity.id
_entity.type
_entity.pdbx_description
1 polymer ?
#
loop_
_entity_poly.entity_id
_entity_poly.type
_entity_poly.pdbx_seq_one_letter_code
_entity_poly.pdbx_strand_id
1 'polypeptide(L)'
;MTGLRSQMQKWLELHQPSVKKGEDLFRFADLLLTMHTRVKREINVPIRDIVKGVLCTNCVDGQPLRYHYKKWLCPRCGLVDRDALIRTLEDYRLLVGTKLTNKSFCEFFAIDSPNLAYKLLQQLPLKAEGIKRHRKYWIMD
;
A
#
# COMPACT_ATOMS: atom_id res chain seq x y z
N MET A 1 -8.57 24.42 -20.32
CA MET A 1 -8.74 23.15 -19.58
C MET A 1 -8.90 23.48 -18.10
N THR A 2 -10.14 23.53 -17.61
CA THR A 2 -10.45 23.97 -16.24
C THR A 2 -10.34 22.81 -15.26
N GLY A 3 -9.15 22.59 -14.70
CA GLY A 3 -8.94 21.62 -13.62
C GLY A 3 -9.57 22.07 -12.30
N LEU A 4 -9.73 21.15 -11.35
CA LEU A 4 -10.30 21.38 -10.01
C LEU A 4 -9.76 22.65 -9.36
N ARG A 5 -8.45 22.92 -9.51
CA ARG A 5 -7.79 24.12 -9.01
C ARG A 5 -8.44 25.42 -9.49
N SER A 6 -8.77 25.52 -10.78
CA SER A 6 -9.42 26.71 -11.35
C SER A 6 -10.85 26.90 -10.85
N GLN A 7 -11.58 25.80 -10.63
CA GLN A 7 -12.92 25.83 -10.05
C GLN A 7 -12.87 26.20 -8.55
N MET A 8 -11.88 25.68 -7.81
CA MET A 8 -11.65 26.02 -6.41
C MET A 8 -11.30 27.50 -6.24
N GLN A 9 -10.46 28.05 -7.11
CA GLN A 9 -10.05 29.46 -7.08
C GLN A 9 -11.24 30.37 -7.36
N LYS A 10 -12.02 30.06 -8.40
CA LYS A 10 -13.25 30.80 -8.73
C LYS A 10 -14.28 30.72 -7.59
N TRP A 11 -14.39 29.56 -6.94
CA TRP A 11 -15.29 29.38 -5.81
C TRP A 11 -14.84 30.18 -4.57
N LEU A 12 -13.53 30.19 -4.27
CA LEU A 12 -12.93 30.98 -3.21
C LEU A 12 -13.13 32.50 -3.44
N GLU A 13 -12.96 32.97 -4.67
CA GLU A 13 -13.22 34.37 -5.04
C GLU A 13 -14.70 34.74 -4.91
N LEU A 14 -15.62 33.81 -5.22
CA LEU A 14 -17.07 34.04 -5.15
C LEU A 14 -17.65 33.94 -3.73
N HIS A 15 -17.05 33.13 -2.85
CA HIS A 15 -17.64 32.78 -1.54
C HIS A 15 -16.81 33.25 -0.33
N GLN A 16 -15.69 33.96 -0.53
CA GLN A 16 -14.84 34.36 0.59
C GLN A 16 -14.68 35.88 0.77
N PRO A 17 -15.77 36.63 1.04
CA PRO A 17 -15.62 37.89 1.75
C PRO A 17 -15.47 37.57 3.24
N SER A 18 -14.23 37.63 3.73
CA SER A 18 -13.85 37.76 5.14
C SER A 18 -13.75 36.49 6.01
N VAL A 19 -12.63 35.77 5.90
CA VAL A 19 -12.04 35.14 7.10
C VAL A 19 -11.40 36.27 7.88
N LYS A 20 -12.05 36.73 8.95
CA LYS A 20 -11.70 38.00 9.62
C LYS A 20 -10.48 37.90 10.54
N LYS A 21 -10.12 36.71 11.03
CA LYS A 21 -8.91 36.46 11.85
C LYS A 21 -8.40 35.02 11.70
N GLY A 22 -7.10 34.80 11.91
CA GLY A 22 -6.49 33.46 11.90
C GLY A 22 -7.10 32.49 12.92
N GLU A 23 -7.64 33.00 14.02
CA GLU A 23 -8.37 32.22 15.04
C GLU A 23 -9.60 31.49 14.48
N ASP A 24 -10.31 32.10 13.53
CA ASP A 24 -11.47 31.47 12.87
C ASP A 24 -11.02 30.33 11.95
N LEU A 25 -9.84 30.45 11.34
CA LEU A 25 -9.25 29.41 10.49
C LEU A 25 -8.83 28.19 11.33
N PHE A 26 -8.30 28.39 12.53
CA PHE A 26 -7.98 27.30 13.45
C PHE A 26 -9.23 26.60 13.97
N ARG A 27 -10.27 27.35 14.35
CA ARG A 27 -11.56 26.74 14.74
C ARG A 27 -12.18 25.94 13.59
N PHE A 28 -12.08 26.46 12.38
CA PHE A 28 -12.56 25.75 11.19
C PHE A 28 -11.73 24.50 10.90
N ALA A 29 -10.40 24.55 11.04
CA ALA A 29 -9.53 23.38 10.89
C ALA A 29 -9.84 22.30 11.95
N ASP A 30 -10.05 22.70 13.21
CA ASP A 30 -10.41 21.79 14.30
C ASP A 30 -11.82 21.20 14.09
N LEU A 31 -12.77 22.00 13.60
CA LEU A 31 -14.08 21.51 13.17
C LEU A 31 -13.97 20.50 12.02
N LEU A 32 -13.11 20.76 11.02
CA LEU A 32 -12.87 19.81 9.93
C LEU A 32 -12.23 18.52 10.44
N LEU A 33 -11.31 18.59 11.41
CA LEU A 33 -10.69 17.42 12.03
C LEU A 33 -11.68 16.62 12.89
N THR A 34 -12.56 17.28 13.64
CA THR A 34 -13.63 16.62 14.42
C THR A 34 -14.70 15.99 13.52
N MET A 35 -14.96 16.59 12.36
CA MET A 35 -15.84 16.02 11.33
C MET A 35 -15.15 14.97 10.45
N HIS A 36 -13.81 14.86 10.52
CA HIS A 36 -13.06 13.85 9.81
C HIS A 36 -13.34 12.48 10.42
N THR A 37 -14.35 11.81 9.88
CA THR A 37 -14.51 10.38 10.09
C THR A 37 -13.51 9.68 9.18
N ARG A 38 -12.58 8.93 9.78
CA ARG A 38 -11.76 7.97 9.05
C ARG A 38 -12.71 6.92 8.49
N VAL A 39 -13.28 7.19 7.32
CA VAL A 39 -14.09 6.21 6.62
C VAL A 39 -13.13 5.10 6.24
N LYS A 40 -13.08 4.04 7.07
CA LYS A 40 -12.61 2.73 6.63
C LYS A 40 -13.56 2.30 5.54
N ARG A 41 -13.31 2.79 4.32
CA ARG A 41 -13.93 2.18 3.14
C ARG A 41 -13.37 0.78 3.13
N GLU A 42 -14.21 -0.19 3.42
CA GLU A 42 -13.92 -1.57 3.06
C GLU A 42 -13.87 -1.57 1.54
N ILE A 43 -12.67 -1.38 1.01
CA ILE A 43 -12.39 -1.50 -0.40
C ILE A 43 -12.55 -2.99 -0.70
N ASN A 44 -13.76 -3.39 -1.05
CA ASN A 44 -14.08 -4.76 -1.42
C ASN A 44 -13.66 -4.97 -2.88
N VAL A 45 -12.35 -4.90 -3.11
CA VAL A 45 -11.77 -5.30 -4.40
C VAL A 45 -11.71 -6.82 -4.38
N PRO A 46 -12.35 -7.51 -5.35
CA PRO A 46 -12.22 -8.95 -5.43
C PRO A 46 -10.74 -9.29 -5.55
N ILE A 47 -10.20 -10.10 -4.62
CA ILE A 47 -8.79 -10.53 -4.63
C ILE A 47 -8.38 -11.17 -5.98
N ARG A 48 -9.38 -11.63 -6.75
CA ARG A 48 -9.26 -12.20 -8.09
C ARG A 48 -8.77 -11.18 -9.12
N ASP A 49 -9.13 -9.91 -8.95
CA ASP A 49 -8.87 -8.83 -9.90
C ASP A 49 -7.59 -8.06 -9.54
N ILE A 50 -6.96 -8.39 -8.41
CA ILE A 50 -5.71 -7.81 -7.96
C ILE A 50 -4.56 -8.50 -8.68
N VAL A 51 -3.70 -7.71 -9.32
CA VAL A 51 -2.43 -8.21 -9.86
C VAL A 51 -1.58 -8.68 -8.69
N LYS A 52 -1.30 -9.98 -8.67
CA LYS A 52 -0.45 -10.62 -7.67
C LYS A 52 1.01 -10.52 -8.08
N GLY A 53 1.91 -10.56 -7.10
CA GLY A 53 3.34 -10.44 -7.32
C GLY A 53 3.95 -9.21 -6.68
N VAL A 54 5.28 -9.17 -6.67
CA VAL A 54 6.02 -7.96 -6.36
C VAL A 54 6.06 -7.10 -7.62
N LEU A 55 5.44 -5.92 -7.60
CA LEU A 55 5.17 -5.15 -8.81
C LEU A 55 6.20 -4.03 -9.03
N CYS A 56 6.49 -3.75 -10.31
CA CYS A 56 7.36 -2.66 -10.71
C CYS A 56 6.65 -1.30 -10.60
N THR A 57 7.28 -0.34 -9.94
CA THR A 57 6.77 1.04 -9.80
C THR A 57 7.00 1.91 -11.04
N ASN A 58 7.90 1.51 -11.94
CA ASN A 58 8.23 2.26 -13.15
C ASN A 58 7.38 1.85 -14.37
N CYS A 59 6.69 0.71 -14.30
CA CYS A 59 5.81 0.25 -15.38
C CYS A 59 4.36 0.60 -15.04
N VAL A 60 3.65 1.25 -15.96
CA VAL A 60 2.26 1.70 -15.75
C VAL A 60 1.32 0.56 -15.35
N ASP A 61 1.51 -0.62 -15.95
CA ASP A 61 0.65 -1.79 -15.71
C ASP A 61 1.05 -2.61 -14.48
N GLY A 62 2.05 -2.19 -13.70
CA GLY A 62 2.53 -2.95 -12.55
C GLY A 62 3.19 -4.28 -12.93
N GLN A 63 4.13 -4.27 -13.88
CA GLN A 63 4.83 -5.49 -14.32
C GLN A 63 5.44 -6.26 -13.13
N PRO A 64 5.17 -7.57 -12.97
CA PRO A 64 5.79 -8.38 -11.92
C PRO A 64 7.32 -8.42 -12.04
N LEU A 65 7.99 -8.16 -10.92
CA LEU A 65 9.43 -8.25 -10.77
C LEU A 65 9.87 -9.71 -10.60
N ARG A 66 11.03 -10.05 -11.16
CA ARG A 66 11.66 -11.36 -10.97
C ARG A 66 12.69 -11.28 -9.85
N TYR A 67 12.62 -12.24 -8.93
CA TYR A 67 13.64 -12.39 -7.91
C TYR A 67 14.85 -13.15 -8.47
N HIS A 68 16.00 -12.47 -8.58
CA HIS A 68 17.23 -13.05 -9.12
C HIS A 68 18.46 -12.49 -8.40
N TYR A 69 19.38 -13.35 -7.97
CA TYR A 69 20.56 -12.98 -7.16
C TYR A 69 20.25 -12.00 -6.00
N LYS A 70 19.19 -12.28 -5.23
CA LYS A 70 18.73 -11.44 -4.10
C LYS A 70 18.26 -10.03 -4.49
N LYS A 71 17.89 -9.82 -5.75
CA LYS A 71 17.39 -8.54 -6.28
C LYS A 71 16.03 -8.76 -6.92
N TRP A 72 15.15 -7.77 -6.84
CA TRP A 72 13.93 -7.72 -7.63
C TRP A 72 14.20 -6.91 -8.89
N LEU A 73 14.18 -7.57 -10.05
CA LEU A 73 14.48 -6.98 -11.34
C LEU A 73 13.22 -6.95 -12.21
N CYS A 74 12.93 -5.79 -12.78
CA CYS A 74 11.87 -5.67 -13.77
C CYS A 74 12.35 -6.20 -15.13
N PRO A 75 11.72 -7.24 -15.70
CA PRO A 75 12.11 -7.76 -17.02
C PRO A 75 11.77 -6.80 -18.16
N ARG A 76 10.90 -5.80 -17.94
CA ARG A 76 10.45 -4.84 -18.97
C ARG A 76 11.34 -3.60 -19.03
N CYS A 77 11.56 -2.93 -17.89
CA CYS A 77 12.29 -1.66 -17.84
C CYS A 77 13.69 -1.76 -17.21
N GLY A 78 14.10 -2.93 -16.71
CA GLY A 78 15.41 -3.14 -16.10
C GLY A 78 15.58 -2.56 -14.69
N LEU A 79 14.53 -1.96 -14.11
CA LEU A 79 14.58 -1.43 -12.73
C LEU A 79 14.98 -2.54 -11.74
N VAL A 80 15.99 -2.26 -10.92
CA VAL A 80 16.33 -3.06 -9.75
C VAL A 80 15.80 -2.37 -8.51
N ASP A 81 14.91 -3.04 -7.80
CA ASP A 81 14.15 -2.45 -6.71
C ASP A 81 14.40 -3.22 -5.42
N ARG A 82 15.04 -2.58 -4.44
CA ARG A 82 15.41 -3.25 -3.19
C ARG A 82 14.26 -3.29 -2.19
N ASP A 83 13.35 -2.33 -2.28
CA ASP A 83 12.26 -2.13 -1.33
C ASP A 83 10.92 -2.66 -1.85
N ALA A 84 10.90 -3.20 -3.07
CA ALA A 84 9.71 -3.72 -3.72
C ALA A 84 8.95 -4.71 -2.83
N LEU A 85 9.67 -5.64 -2.19
CA LEU A 85 9.06 -6.64 -1.32
C LEU A 85 8.40 -6.04 -0.08
N ILE A 86 8.99 -4.99 0.49
CA ILE A 86 8.46 -4.29 1.67
C ILE A 86 7.20 -3.52 1.27
N ARG A 87 7.21 -2.83 0.13
CA ARG A 87 6.00 -2.16 -0.38
C ARG A 87 4.86 -3.16 -0.64
N THR A 88 5.15 -4.28 -1.30
CA THR A 88 4.14 -5.33 -1.52
C THR A 88 3.63 -5.94 -0.21
N LEU A 89 4.43 -5.95 0.85
CA LEU A 89 3.99 -6.34 2.20
C LEU A 89 2.97 -5.35 2.79
N GLU A 90 3.20 -4.06 2.61
CA GLU A 90 2.24 -3.02 3.00
C GLU A 90 0.94 -3.13 2.19
N ASP A 91 1.05 -3.37 0.87
CA ASP A 91 -0.12 -3.61 0.01
C ASP A 91 -0.93 -4.81 0.50
N TYR A 92 -0.27 -5.95 0.81
CA TYR A 92 -0.93 -7.11 1.39
C TYR A 92 -1.65 -6.75 2.70
N ARG A 93 -1.01 -5.96 3.56
CA ARG A 93 -1.58 -5.54 4.84
C ARG A 93 -2.86 -4.73 4.66
N LEU A 94 -2.89 -3.84 3.67
CA LEU A 94 -4.04 -2.99 3.36
C LEU A 94 -5.16 -3.75 2.66
N LEU A 95 -4.83 -4.71 1.79
CA LEU A 95 -5.79 -5.42 0.94
C LEU A 95 -6.33 -6.71 1.55
N VAL A 96 -5.50 -7.42 2.32
CA VAL A 96 -5.80 -8.77 2.84
C VAL A 96 -5.82 -8.78 4.36
N GLY A 97 -4.84 -8.13 4.99
CA GLY A 97 -4.75 -7.98 6.45
C GLY A 97 -3.37 -8.28 7.01
N THR A 98 -3.26 -8.26 8.35
CA THR A 98 -1.96 -8.29 9.05
C THR A 98 -1.36 -9.68 9.23
N LYS A 99 -2.05 -10.74 8.81
CA LYS A 99 -1.65 -12.13 9.07
C LYS A 99 -1.21 -12.84 7.79
N LEU A 100 -0.06 -13.50 7.89
CA LEU A 100 0.60 -14.21 6.81
C LEU A 100 0.87 -15.67 7.19
N THR A 101 0.81 -16.53 6.17
CA THR A 101 1.35 -17.89 6.19
C THR A 101 2.27 -18.04 4.99
N ASN A 102 3.15 -19.05 4.98
CA ASN A 102 3.98 -19.31 3.81
C ASN A 102 3.12 -19.49 2.55
N LYS A 103 2.00 -20.21 2.66
CA LYS A 103 1.04 -20.41 1.57
C LYS A 103 0.45 -19.09 1.05
N SER A 104 -0.10 -18.26 1.94
CA SER A 104 -0.71 -16.98 1.52
C SER A 104 0.32 -16.00 0.97
N PHE A 105 1.57 -16.08 1.45
CA PHE A 105 2.68 -15.31 0.91
C PHE A 105 3.04 -15.76 -0.51
N CYS A 106 3.18 -17.07 -0.77
CA CYS A 106 3.40 -17.58 -2.13
C CYS A 106 2.30 -17.13 -3.10
N GLU A 107 1.04 -17.26 -2.67
CA GLU A 107 -0.12 -16.93 -3.50
C GLU A 107 -0.18 -15.44 -3.84
N PHE A 108 -0.01 -14.53 -2.87
CA PHE A 108 -0.13 -13.10 -3.12
C PHE A 108 1.11 -12.48 -3.77
N PHE A 109 2.31 -12.93 -3.38
CA PHE A 109 3.57 -12.39 -3.89
C PHE A 109 4.06 -13.11 -5.15
N ALA A 110 3.26 -14.05 -5.69
CA ALA A 110 3.56 -14.85 -6.87
C ALA A 110 4.95 -15.52 -6.80
N ILE A 111 5.23 -16.18 -5.67
CA ILE A 111 6.48 -16.91 -5.44
C ILE A 111 6.20 -18.40 -5.52
N ASP A 112 6.73 -19.05 -6.56
CA ASP A 112 6.46 -20.47 -6.83
C ASP A 112 7.13 -21.42 -5.83
N SER A 113 8.21 -20.99 -5.18
CA SER A 113 9.00 -21.82 -4.28
C SER A 113 8.67 -21.53 -2.81
N PRO A 114 8.06 -22.47 -2.06
CA PRO A 114 7.80 -22.32 -0.63
C PRO A 114 9.07 -22.12 0.20
N ASN A 115 10.19 -22.69 -0.26
CA ASN A 115 11.50 -22.54 0.37
C ASN A 115 12.06 -21.12 0.18
N LEU A 116 11.87 -20.53 -1.00
CA LEU A 116 12.22 -19.13 -1.23
C LEU A 116 11.33 -18.20 -0.40
N ALA A 117 10.02 -18.43 -0.41
CA ALA A 117 9.06 -17.69 0.41
C ALA A 117 9.44 -17.73 1.89
N TYR A 118 9.80 -18.90 2.42
CA TYR A 118 10.29 -19.02 3.79
C TYR A 118 11.50 -18.13 4.05
N LYS A 119 12.52 -18.17 3.18
CA LYS A 119 13.73 -17.34 3.31
C LYS A 119 13.39 -15.85 3.30
N LEU A 120 12.53 -15.41 2.40
CA LEU A 120 12.10 -14.01 2.30
C LEU A 120 11.30 -13.59 3.55
N LEU A 121 10.40 -14.42 4.04
CA LEU A 121 9.67 -14.19 5.29
C LEU A 121 10.59 -14.05 6.52
N GLN A 122 11.75 -14.71 6.54
CA GLN A 122 12.75 -14.53 7.60
C GLN A 122 13.55 -13.23 7.48
N GLN A 123 13.55 -12.59 6.31
CA GLN A 123 14.25 -11.32 6.06
C GLN A 123 13.37 -10.10 6.37
N LEU A 124 12.06 -10.30 6.45
CA LEU A 124 11.10 -9.23 6.73
C LEU A 124 10.94 -9.01 8.24
N PRO A 125 10.64 -7.77 8.67
CA PRO A 125 10.43 -7.43 10.08
C PRO A 125 9.06 -7.92 10.58
N LEU A 126 8.88 -9.24 10.64
CA LEU A 126 7.62 -9.90 10.99
C LEU A 126 7.72 -10.62 12.33
N LYS A 127 6.66 -10.54 13.15
CA LYS A 127 6.56 -11.38 14.35
C LYS A 127 6.09 -12.77 13.96
N ALA A 128 6.91 -13.78 14.22
CA ALA A 128 6.55 -15.18 13.99
C ALA A 128 5.90 -15.79 15.23
N GLU A 129 4.85 -16.59 15.02
CA GLU A 129 4.14 -17.33 16.07
C GLU A 129 3.90 -18.76 15.63
N GLY A 130 4.13 -19.73 16.53
CA GLY A 130 3.94 -21.15 16.26
C GLY A 130 5.13 -21.85 15.60
N ILE A 131 4.95 -23.16 15.35
CA ILE A 131 6.04 -24.09 15.01
C ILE A 131 5.77 -24.76 13.65
N LYS A 132 6.82 -24.87 12.83
CA LYS A 132 6.84 -25.59 11.54
C LYS A 132 5.63 -25.22 10.66
N ARG A 133 4.78 -26.19 10.32
CA ARG A 133 3.63 -26.03 9.40
C ARG A 133 2.52 -25.11 9.92
N HIS A 134 2.49 -24.85 11.24
CA HIS A 134 1.51 -23.97 11.86
C HIS A 134 2.06 -22.57 12.14
N ARG A 135 3.29 -22.28 11.68
CA ARG A 135 3.89 -20.96 11.84
C ARG A 135 3.09 -19.91 11.07
N LYS A 136 2.70 -18.87 11.79
CA LYS A 136 2.04 -17.67 11.28
C LYS A 136 3.00 -16.49 11.45
N TYR A 137 2.85 -15.52 10.58
CA TYR A 137 3.61 -14.29 10.60
C TYR A 137 2.65 -13.12 10.76
N TRP A 138 3.03 -12.14 11.55
CA TRP A 138 2.26 -10.94 11.80
C TRP A 138 3.03 -9.72 11.31
N ILE A 139 2.38 -8.92 10.46
CA ILE A 139 2.88 -7.63 9.97
C ILE A 139 2.60 -6.61 11.08
N MET A 140 3.65 -5.96 11.59
CA MET A 140 3.53 -4.94 12.63
C MET A 140 3.19 -3.57 12.01
N ASP A 141 2.64 -2.68 12.83
CA ASP A 141 2.47 -1.25 12.53
C ASP A 141 3.76 -0.46 12.80
#